data_AF-A0A1F8M8Q3-F1
#
_entry.id   AF-A0A1F8M8Q3-F1
#
_cell.length_a   1.000
_cell.length_b   1.000
_cell.length_c   1.000
_cell.angle_alpha   90.00
_cell.angle_beta   90.00
_cell.angle_gamma   90.00
#
_symmetry.space_group_name_H-M   'P 1'
#
loop_
_entity.id
_entity.type
_entity.pdbx_description
1 polymer ?
#
loop_
_entity_poly.entity_id
_entity_poly.type
_entity_poly.pdbx_seq_one_letter_code
_entity_poly.pdbx_strand_id
1 'polypeptide(L)' 'MLPTITVDDKKCHDPLNCCKCLLICPTHVLGLGTKVGPRKFQEIDPSQFIVAGVRFEKCTGCMDCVSVCPKTAIQVSF' A
#
# COMPACT_ATOMS: atom_id res chain seq x y z
N MET A 1 -12.17 13.06 12.31
CA MET A 1 -10.70 12.95 12.25
C MET A 1 -10.36 12.11 11.03
N LEU A 2 -9.35 12.51 10.27
CA LEU A 2 -8.91 11.78 9.08
C LEU A 2 -7.93 10.68 9.51
N PRO A 3 -8.10 9.44 9.04
CA PRO A 3 -7.18 8.38 9.37
C PRO A 3 -5.82 8.61 8.68
N THR A 4 -4.75 8.40 9.43
CA THR A 4 -3.38 8.40 8.92
C THR A 4 -2.97 6.95 8.67
N ILE A 5 -2.61 6.61 7.42
CA ILE A 5 -2.16 5.27 7.04
C ILE A 5 -0.69 5.36 6.65
N THR A 6 0.17 4.65 7.38
CA THR A 6 1.59 4.57 7.10
C THR A 6 1.96 3.15 6.66
N VAL A 7 2.83 3.05 5.65
CA VAL A 7 3.32 1.77 5.13
C VAL A 7 4.84 1.76 5.22
N ASP A 8 5.39 0.76 5.90
CA ASP A 8 6.83 0.56 6.03
C ASP A 8 7.38 -0.15 4.78
N ASP A 9 8.00 0.62 3.88
CA ASP A 9 8.66 0.10 2.67
C ASP A 9 9.73 -0.96 2.98
N LYS A 10 10.42 -0.85 4.12
CA LYS A 10 11.46 -1.80 4.52
C LYS A 10 10.87 -3.19 4.82
N LYS A 11 9.65 -3.24 5.33
CA LYS A 11 8.94 -4.50 5.62
C LYS A 11 8.20 -4.99 4.38
N CYS A 12 7.64 -4.08 3.58
CA CYS A 12 6.92 -4.40 2.36
C CYS A 12 7.86 -4.63 1.15
N HIS A 13 8.46 -5.81 1.07
CA HIS A 13 9.47 -6.11 0.03
C HIS A 13 8.90 -6.39 -1.38
N ASP A 14 7.77 -7.11 -1.47
CA ASP A 14 7.20 -7.59 -2.75
C ASP A 14 5.73 -7.20 -2.92
N PRO A 15 5.42 -5.90 -3.01
CA PRO A 15 4.04 -5.44 -3.07
C PRO A 15 3.31 -5.88 -4.34
N LEU A 16 4.02 -5.98 -5.47
CA LEU A 16 3.47 -6.38 -6.78
C LEU A 16 2.85 -7.78 -6.75
N ASN A 17 3.51 -8.74 -6.09
CA ASN A 17 3.03 -10.12 -5.98
C ASN A 17 2.09 -10.33 -4.79
N CYS A 18 2.27 -9.58 -3.70
CA CYS A 18 1.46 -9.77 -2.50
C CYS A 18 0.03 -9.27 -2.71
N CYS A 19 -0.14 -7.99 -3.05
CA CYS A 19 -1.43 -7.31 -3.28
C CYS A 19 -2.57 -7.53 -2.24
N LYS A 20 -2.37 -8.27 -1.16
CA LYS A 20 -3.44 -8.67 -0.22
C LYS A 20 -4.16 -7.47 0.40
N CYS A 21 -3.39 -6.46 0.81
CA CYS A 21 -3.92 -5.23 1.39
C CYS A 21 -4.73 -4.39 0.39
N LEU A 22 -4.41 -4.46 -0.91
CA LEU A 22 -5.20 -3.82 -1.96
C LEU A 22 -6.50 -4.58 -2.21
N LEU A 23 -6.42 -5.92 -2.29
CA LEU A 23 -7.56 -6.78 -2.62
C LEU A 23 -8.61 -6.83 -1.50
N ILE A 24 -8.20 -6.77 -0.23
CA ILE A 24 -9.14 -6.82 0.90
C ILE A 24 -9.87 -5.50 1.10
N CYS A 25 -9.32 -4.37 0.62
CA CYS A 25 -9.84 -3.05 0.93
C CYS A 25 -11.06 -2.74 0.03
N PRO A 26 -12.30 -2.69 0.56
CA PRO A 26 -13.48 -2.49 -0.28
C PRO A 26 -13.46 -1.11 -0.97
N THR A 27 -12.96 -0.09 -0.27
CA THR A 27 -12.91 1.29 -0.75
C THR A 27 -11.64 1.64 -1.52
N HIS A 28 -10.72 0.68 -1.70
CA HIS A 28 -9.46 0.85 -2.46
C HIS A 28 -8.69 2.11 -2.06
N VAL A 29 -8.45 2.24 -0.74
CA VAL A 29 -7.73 3.37 -0.13
C VAL A 29 -6.23 3.33 -0.40
N LEU A 30 -5.69 2.11 -0.46
CA LEU A 30 -4.29 1.82 -0.76
C LEU A 30 -4.11 1.73 -2.28
N GLY A 31 -2.99 2.26 -2.77
CA GLY A 31 -2.60 2.20 -4.17
C GLY A 31 -1.22 1.57 -4.32
N LEU A 32 -1.04 0.81 -5.41
CA LEU A 32 0.25 0.32 -5.85
C LEU A 32 0.85 1.36 -6.79
N GLY A 33 2.04 1.85 -6.44
CA GLY A 33 2.78 2.83 -7.21
C GLY A 33 4.26 2.46 -7.29
N THR A 34 5.06 3.38 -7.81
CA THR A 34 6.51 3.21 -7.95
C THR A 34 7.24 4.38 -7.30
N LYS A 35 8.40 4.13 -6.69
CA LYS A 35 9.27 5.18 -6.13
C LYS A 35 9.87 6.07 -7.20
N VAL A 36 10.02 5.53 -8.40
CA VAL A 36 10.60 6.20 -9.56
C VAL A 36 9.56 6.41 -10.64
N GLY A 37 9.67 7.51 -11.36
CA GLY A 37 8.85 7.75 -12.55
C GLY A 37 9.22 6.78 -13.68
N PRO A 38 8.25 6.35 -14.50
CA PRO A 38 8.51 5.50 -15.65
C PRO A 38 9.44 6.20 -16.65
N ARG A 39 10.36 5.46 -17.25
CA ARG A 39 11.24 5.93 -18.33
C ARG A 39 10.84 5.26 -19.64
N LYS A 40 10.85 6.02 -20.74
CA LYS A 40 10.51 5.48 -22.07
C LYS A 40 11.41 4.30 -22.41
N PHE A 41 10.81 3.20 -22.84
CA PHE A 41 11.48 1.96 -23.24
C PHE A 41 12.30 1.26 -22.13
N GLN A 42 12.00 1.55 -20.86
CA GLN A 42 12.62 0.86 -19.73
C GLN A 42 11.54 0.30 -18.81
N GLU A 43 11.67 -0.98 -18.48
CA GLU A 43 10.86 -1.61 -17.44
C GLU A 43 11.30 -1.09 -16.08
N ILE A 44 10.35 -1.03 -15.15
CA ILE A 44 10.62 -0.64 -13.77
C ILE A 44 10.99 -1.89 -13.01
N ASP A 45 12.14 -1.85 -12.33
CA ASP A 45 12.56 -2.93 -11.44
C ASP A 45 11.45 -3.24 -10.40
N PRO A 46 11.11 -4.52 -10.19
CA PRO A 46 10.07 -4.92 -9.23
C PRO A 46 10.29 -4.38 -7.81
N SER A 47 11.54 -4.14 -7.42
CA SER A 47 11.92 -3.58 -6.12
C SER A 47 11.53 -2.11 -5.92
N GLN A 48 11.20 -1.40 -7.01
CA GLN A 48 10.80 0.00 -6.97
C GLN A 48 9.30 0.18 -6.72
N PHE A 49 8.52 -0.91 -6.74
CA PHE A 49 7.10 -0.86 -6.45
C PHE A 49 6.86 -0.66 -4.96
N ILE A 50 5.87 0.16 -4.63
CA ILE A 50 5.46 0.46 -3.26
C ILE A 50 3.95 0.50 -3.14
N VAL A 51 3.47 0.31 -1.91
CA VAL A 51 2.07 0.52 -1.56
C VAL A 51 1.99 1.74 -0.66
N ALA A 52 1.10 2.67 -0.99
CA ALA A 52 0.86 3.86 -0.18
C ALA A 52 -0.64 4.11 -0.01
N GLY A 53 -1.02 4.79 1.07
CA GLY A 53 -2.37 5.34 1.21
C GLY A 53 -2.55 6.50 0.24
N VAL A 54 -3.57 6.42 -0.62
CA VAL A 54 -3.85 7.45 -1.64
C VAL A 54 -5.17 8.16 -1.37
N ARG A 55 -6.16 7.47 -0.76
CA ARG A 55 -7.52 8.00 -0.56
C ARG A 55 -7.96 7.93 0.91
N PHE A 56 -7.24 8.62 1.79
CA PHE A 56 -7.48 8.58 3.24
C PHE A 56 -8.92 8.97 3.63
N GLU A 57 -9.55 9.86 2.86
CA GLU A 57 -10.93 10.29 3.05
C GLU A 57 -11.98 9.16 2.89
N LYS A 58 -11.64 8.08 2.16
CA LYS A 58 -12.54 6.93 1.93
C LYS A 58 -12.30 5.78 2.90
N CYS A 59 -11.36 5.94 3.84
CA CYS A 59 -11.04 4.91 4.80
C CYS A 59 -12.13 4.84 5.88
N THR A 60 -12.71 3.65 6.04
CA THR A 60 -13.76 3.37 7.03
C THR A 60 -13.19 2.95 8.39
N GLY A 61 -11.87 2.76 8.49
CA GLY A 61 -11.22 2.33 9.73
C GLY A 61 -11.41 0.86 10.08
N CYS A 62 -11.74 -0.01 9.11
CA CYS A 62 -11.96 -1.44 9.36
C CYS A 62 -10.71 -2.23 9.82
N MET A 63 -9.50 -1.70 9.57
CA MET A 63 -8.21 -2.32 9.90
C MET A 63 -7.90 -3.66 9.20
N ASP A 64 -8.70 -4.08 8.21
CA ASP A 64 -8.48 -5.34 7.48
C ASP A 64 -7.14 -5.40 6.73
N CYS A 65 -6.65 -4.25 6.26
CA CYS A 65 -5.35 -4.16 5.62
C CYS A 65 -4.19 -4.49 6.57
N VAL A 66 -4.33 -4.18 7.87
CA VAL A 66 -3.35 -4.48 8.90
C VAL A 66 -3.38 -5.97 9.24
N SER A 67 -4.57 -6.55 9.40
CA SER A 67 -4.74 -7.96 9.77
C SER A 67 -4.27 -8.92 8.68
N VAL A 68 -4.51 -8.61 7.41
CA VAL A 68 -4.12 -9.48 6.29
C VAL A 68 -2.63 -9.40 5.95
N CYS A 69 -1.93 -8.36 6.42
CA CYS A 69 -0.54 -8.11 6.04
C CYS A 69 0.40 -9.13 6.73
N PRO A 70 1.03 -10.05 5.99
CA PRO A 70 1.85 -11.10 6.59
C PRO A 70 3.12 -10.56 7.28
N LYS A 71 3.57 -9.37 6.87
CA LYS A 71 4.78 -8.71 7.38
C LYS A 71 4.48 -7.56 8.36
N THR A 72 3.20 -7.35 8.70
CA THR A 72 2.75 -6.26 9.59
C THR A 72 3.39 -4.92 9.21
N ALA A 73 3.35 -4.60 7.91
CA ALA A 73 4.00 -3.43 7.34
C ALA A 73 3.09 -2.18 7.32
N ILE A 74 1.81 -2.32 7.66
CA ILE A 74 0.80 -1.26 7.55
C ILE A 74 0.37 -0.86 8.96
N GLN A 75 0.29 0.43 9.22
CA GLN A 75 -0.28 1.00 10.44
C GLN A 75 -1.35 2.03 10.09
N VAL A 76 -2.40 2.08 10.91
CA VAL A 76 -3.51 3.01 10.78
C VAL A 76 -3.75 3.68 12.12
N SER A 77 -3.77 5.01 12.15
CA SER A 77 -4.05 5.84 13.33
C SER A 77 -5.13 6.89 13.01
N PHE A 78 -5.78 7.45 14.04
CA PHE A 78 -6.88 8.42 13.92
C PHE A 78 -6.58 9.70 14.70
#